data_AF-A0A1G5L9M0-F1
#
_entry.id   AF-A0A1G5L9M0-F1
#
_cell.length_a   1.000
_cell.length_b   1.000
_cell.length_c   1.000
_cell.angle_alpha   90.00
_cell.angle_beta   90.00
_cell.angle_gamma   90.00
#
_symmetry.space_group_name_H-M   'P 1'
#
loop_
_entity.id
_entity.type
_entity.pdbx_description
1 polymer ?
#
loop_
_entity_poly.entity_id
_entity_poly.type
_entity_poly.pdbx_seq_one_letter_code
_entity_poly.pdbx_strand_id
1 'polypeptide(L)'
;MPQIQLIPASAAGALDAADEAVDLLLDSGRAPGDILVLTTGEQHPWAAHELSFGEAAYWAQHEAGEDVFFAGAPGADRVQARPVVIVAVNGAADDDAARALLLAQKRAGALLIVCGDPQQINTVLGVGV
;
A
#
# COMPACT_ATOMS: atom_id res chain seq x y z
N MET A 1 8.04 -8.62 13.19
CA MET A 1 8.16 -8.36 11.74
C MET A 1 6.91 -8.91 11.09
N PRO A 2 6.31 -8.20 10.12
CA PRO A 2 5.09 -8.67 9.47
C PRO A 2 5.37 -9.93 8.65
N GLN A 3 4.35 -10.76 8.47
CA GLN A 3 4.35 -11.74 7.39
C GLN A 3 4.36 -10.99 6.06
N ILE A 4 5.20 -11.41 5.11
CA ILE A 4 5.27 -10.81 3.77
C ILE A 4 4.62 -11.77 2.78
N GLN A 5 3.71 -11.25 1.98
CA GLN A 5 3.09 -11.96 0.86
C GLN A 5 3.36 -11.19 -0.44
N LEU A 6 3.72 -11.91 -1.48
CA LEU A 6 3.95 -11.36 -2.82
C LEU A 6 2.82 -11.82 -3.73
N ILE A 7 2.18 -10.85 -4.39
CA ILE A 7 1.21 -11.08 -5.46
C ILE A 7 1.88 -10.65 -6.76
N PRO A 8 2.33 -11.60 -7.61
CA PRO A 8 2.98 -11.26 -8.87
C PRO A 8 2.01 -10.48 -9.78
N ALA A 9 2.41 -9.28 -10.18
CA ALA A 9 1.65 -8.44 -11.09
C ALA A 9 2.60 -7.60 -11.96
N SER A 10 2.16 -7.21 -13.15
CA SER A 10 2.85 -6.16 -13.90
C SER A 10 2.63 -4.80 -13.21
N ALA A 11 3.44 -3.78 -13.52
CA ALA A 11 3.21 -2.44 -13.00
C ALA A 11 1.79 -1.91 -13.32
N ALA A 12 1.26 -2.22 -14.50
CA ALA A 12 -0.09 -1.83 -14.89
C ALA A 12 -1.19 -2.58 -14.13
N GLY A 13 -0.96 -3.84 -13.75
CA GLY A 13 -1.93 -4.65 -13.00
C GLY A 13 -1.72 -4.65 -11.48
N ALA A 14 -0.70 -3.96 -10.97
CA ALA A 14 -0.38 -3.95 -9.55
C ALA A 14 -1.47 -3.25 -8.72
N LEU A 15 -2.17 -2.28 -9.31
CA LEU A 15 -3.29 -1.60 -8.67
C LEU A 15 -4.49 -2.53 -8.54
N ASP A 16 -4.93 -3.14 -9.64
CA ASP A 16 -6.03 -4.11 -9.66
C ASP A 16 -5.78 -5.26 -8.67
N ALA A 17 -4.54 -5.79 -8.64
CA ALA A 17 -4.16 -6.83 -7.68
C ALA A 17 -4.19 -6.36 -6.22
N ALA A 18 -3.92 -5.08 -5.94
CA ALA A 18 -4.06 -4.51 -4.61
C ALA A 18 -5.54 -4.38 -4.22
N ASP A 19 -6.39 -3.95 -5.14
CA ASP A 19 -7.84 -3.83 -4.91
C ASP A 19 -8.48 -5.20 -4.66
N GLU A 20 -8.14 -6.22 -5.45
CA GLU A 20 -8.56 -7.60 -5.20
C GLU A 20 -8.10 -8.11 -3.83
N ALA A 21 -6.89 -7.75 -3.39
CA ALA A 21 -6.40 -8.11 -2.06
C ALA A 21 -7.16 -7.39 -0.93
N VAL A 22 -7.55 -6.13 -1.13
CA VAL A 22 -8.44 -5.42 -0.21
C VAL A 22 -9.78 -6.15 -0.11
N ASP A 23 -10.42 -6.44 -1.23
CA ASP A 23 -11.72 -7.11 -1.28
C ASP A 23 -11.68 -8.45 -0.54
N LEU A 24 -10.67 -9.29 -0.81
CA LEU A 24 -10.50 -10.58 -0.13
C LEU A 24 -10.31 -10.44 1.39
N LEU A 25 -9.56 -9.42 1.83
CA LEU A 25 -9.38 -9.17 3.26
C LEU A 25 -10.69 -8.75 3.92
N LEU A 26 -11.44 -7.85 3.29
CA LEU A 26 -12.74 -7.40 3.77
C LEU A 26 -13.74 -8.57 3.82
N ASP A 27 -13.82 -9.37 2.77
CA ASP A 27 -14.67 -10.57 2.69
C ASP A 27 -14.31 -11.61 3.77
N SER A 28 -13.03 -11.69 4.14
CA SER A 28 -12.55 -12.54 5.23
C SER A 28 -12.82 -11.99 6.64
N GLY A 29 -13.43 -10.79 6.74
CA GLY A 29 -13.80 -10.15 8.00
C GLY A 29 -12.72 -9.23 8.60
N ARG A 30 -11.72 -8.82 7.81
CA ARG A 30 -10.77 -7.78 8.25
C ARG A 30 -11.50 -6.45 8.36
N ALA A 31 -11.25 -5.71 9.43
CA ALA A 31 -11.84 -4.38 9.57
C ALA A 31 -11.23 -3.42 8.52
N PRO A 32 -12.03 -2.59 7.82
CA PRO A 32 -11.53 -1.63 6.84
C PRO A 32 -10.41 -0.73 7.39
N GLY A 33 -10.62 -0.18 8.58
CA GLY A 33 -9.65 0.63 9.33
C GLY A 33 -8.30 -0.04 9.61
N ASP A 34 -8.21 -1.37 9.49
CA ASP A 34 -6.97 -2.11 9.68
C ASP A 34 -6.11 -2.22 8.41
N ILE A 35 -6.60 -1.72 7.26
CA ILE A 35 -5.97 -1.88 5.95
C ILE A 35 -5.46 -0.54 5.44
N LEU A 36 -4.17 -0.46 5.13
CA LEU A 36 -3.55 0.66 4.43
C LEU A 36 -3.10 0.18 3.05
N VAL A 37 -3.37 0.94 2.00
CA VAL A 37 -2.86 0.70 0.65
C VAL A 37 -1.89 1.82 0.26
N LEU A 38 -0.72 1.46 -0.23
CA LEU A 38 0.27 2.38 -0.78
C LEU A 38 0.49 2.12 -2.26
N THR A 39 0.54 3.17 -3.08
CA THR A 39 0.95 3.08 -4.48
C THR A 39 2.32 3.74 -4.69
N THR A 40 3.18 3.15 -5.52
CA THR A 40 4.53 3.69 -5.78
C THR A 40 4.61 4.56 -7.04
N GLY A 41 3.66 4.39 -7.96
CA GLY A 41 3.52 5.17 -9.19
C GLY A 41 2.30 6.07 -9.14
N GLU A 42 1.38 5.90 -10.10
CA GLU A 42 0.13 6.65 -10.10
C GLU A 42 -0.67 6.42 -8.82
N GLN A 43 -1.33 7.47 -8.35
CA GLN A 43 -2.15 7.39 -7.16
C GLN A 43 -3.44 6.60 -7.43
N HIS A 44 -3.88 5.82 -6.45
CA HIS A 44 -5.15 5.11 -6.56
C HIS A 44 -6.32 6.10 -6.80
N PRO A 45 -7.27 5.82 -7.73
CA PRO A 45 -8.37 6.71 -8.09
C PRO A 45 -9.19 7.22 -6.91
N TRP A 46 -9.42 6.37 -5.90
CA TRP A 46 -10.10 6.78 -4.66
C TRP A 46 -9.33 7.91 -3.95
N ALA A 47 -8.02 7.78 -3.76
CA ALA A 47 -7.25 8.80 -3.05
C ALA A 47 -7.14 10.09 -3.87
N ALA A 48 -7.06 10.00 -5.20
CA ALA A 48 -7.13 11.16 -6.08
C ALA A 48 -8.48 11.89 -5.97
N HIS A 49 -9.58 11.13 -5.87
CA HIS A 49 -10.92 11.68 -5.65
C HIS A 49 -11.04 12.37 -4.29
N GLU A 50 -10.63 11.71 -3.21
CA GLU A 50 -10.73 12.28 -1.86
C GLU A 50 -9.86 13.53 -1.67
N LEU A 51 -8.65 13.54 -2.23
CA LEU A 51 -7.79 14.72 -2.23
C LEU A 51 -8.42 15.92 -2.96
N SER A 52 -9.32 15.69 -3.92
CA SER A 52 -10.03 16.78 -4.61
C SER A 52 -10.95 17.58 -3.70
N PHE A 53 -11.35 17.02 -2.54
CA PHE A 53 -12.11 17.72 -1.50
C PHE A 53 -11.21 18.42 -0.48
N GLY A 54 -9.89 18.26 -0.58
CA GLY A 54 -8.88 18.98 0.21
C GLY A 54 -8.06 18.07 1.13
N GLU A 55 -6.76 18.35 1.22
CA GLU A 55 -5.80 17.53 1.98
C GLU A 55 -6.15 17.38 3.46
N ALA A 56 -6.66 18.44 4.10
CA ALA A 56 -6.98 18.38 5.53
C ALA A 56 -8.08 17.35 5.84
N ALA A 57 -9.14 17.30 5.01
CA ALA A 57 -10.23 16.34 5.16
C ALA A 57 -9.74 14.92 4.82
N TYR A 58 -9.00 14.77 3.73
CA TYR A 58 -8.42 13.50 3.31
C TYR A 58 -7.53 12.87 4.40
N TRP A 59 -6.62 13.64 5.00
CA TRP A 59 -5.76 13.11 6.05
C TRP A 59 -6.48 12.91 7.39
N ALA A 60 -7.59 13.61 7.64
CA ALA A 60 -8.44 13.33 8.81
C ALA A 60 -9.10 11.95 8.73
N GLN A 61 -9.37 11.43 7.52
CA GLN A 61 -9.87 10.05 7.34
C GLN A 61 -8.82 9.02 7.78
N HIS A 62 -7.54 9.27 7.49
CA HIS A 62 -6.45 8.41 7.96
C HIS A 62 -6.39 8.35 9.49
N GLU A 63 -6.51 9.52 10.15
CA GLU A 63 -6.51 9.63 11.61
C GLU A 63 -7.74 9.00 12.27
N ALA A 64 -8.91 9.09 11.61
CA ALA A 64 -10.13 8.45 12.08
C ALA A 64 -10.01 6.92 12.06
N GLY A 65 -9.35 6.37 11.04
CA GLY A 65 -9.05 4.94 10.97
C GLY A 65 -10.31 4.06 10.86
N GLU A 66 -11.39 4.59 10.28
CA GLU A 66 -12.67 3.89 10.16
C GLU A 66 -12.73 3.04 8.88
N ASP A 67 -12.14 3.54 7.79
CA ASP A 67 -12.14 2.92 6.47
C ASP A 67 -10.74 2.54 5.97
N VAL A 68 -10.70 1.77 4.87
CA VAL A 68 -9.45 1.50 4.12
C VAL A 68 -8.87 2.83 3.68
N PHE A 69 -7.59 3.05 3.97
CA PHE A 69 -6.92 4.29 3.57
C PHE A 69 -5.92 3.99 2.45
N PHE A 70 -5.91 4.84 1.44
CA PHE A 70 -5.04 4.74 0.28
C PHE A 70 -4.13 5.97 0.24
N ALA A 71 -2.83 5.80 0.00
CA ALA A 71 -1.91 6.91 -0.20
C ALA A 71 -0.84 6.60 -1.25
N GLY A 72 -0.31 7.63 -1.90
CA GLY A 72 0.88 7.47 -2.77
C GLY A 72 2.19 7.50 -1.99
N ALA A 73 3.29 7.11 -2.63
CA ALA A 73 4.65 7.15 -2.08
C ALA A 73 5.04 8.49 -1.42
N PRO A 74 4.64 9.69 -1.92
CA PRO A 74 4.91 10.95 -1.24
C PRO A 74 4.30 11.05 0.17
N GLY A 75 3.20 10.33 0.43
CA GLY A 75 2.52 10.27 1.72
C GLY A 75 3.03 9.17 2.66
N ALA A 76 3.96 8.32 2.23
CA ALA A 76 4.38 7.12 2.96
C ALA A 76 5.03 7.41 4.34
N ASP A 77 5.62 8.58 4.54
CA ASP A 77 6.15 8.97 5.85
C ASP A 77 5.05 9.38 6.84
N ARG A 78 3.94 9.93 6.32
CA ARG A 78 2.83 10.48 7.11
C ARG A 78 1.85 9.42 7.59
N VAL A 79 1.70 8.33 6.83
CA VAL A 79 0.81 7.22 7.21
C VAL A 79 1.27 6.56 8.52
N GLN A 80 0.30 6.21 9.34
CA GLN A 80 0.48 5.50 10.60
C GLN A 80 0.48 3.99 10.37
N ALA A 81 0.98 3.24 11.36
CA ALA A 81 1.00 1.79 11.28
C ALA A 81 -0.43 1.23 11.26
N ARG A 82 -0.66 0.20 10.45
CA ARG A 82 -1.89 -0.57 10.41
C ARG A 82 -1.58 -2.07 10.49
N PRO A 83 -2.50 -2.91 10.99
CA PRO A 83 -2.28 -4.35 11.03
C PRO A 83 -1.94 -4.94 9.65
N VAL A 84 -2.57 -4.43 8.58
CA VAL A 84 -2.30 -4.84 7.20
C VAL A 84 -1.88 -3.63 6.36
N VAL A 85 -0.78 -3.78 5.63
CA VAL A 85 -0.37 -2.82 4.59
C VAL A 85 -0.27 -3.57 3.26
N ILE A 86 -0.82 -2.99 2.22
CA ILE A 86 -0.76 -3.47 0.84
C ILE A 86 0.03 -2.43 0.04
N VAL A 87 0.98 -2.87 -0.79
CA VAL A 87 1.75 -1.97 -1.65
C VAL A 87 1.56 -2.39 -3.10
N ALA A 88 0.96 -1.52 -3.91
CA ALA A 88 0.94 -1.64 -5.36
C ALA A 88 2.21 -0.99 -5.93
N VAL A 89 3.11 -1.80 -6.46
CA VAL A 89 4.32 -1.35 -7.14
C VAL A 89 3.98 -1.05 -8.60
N ASN A 90 3.21 0.02 -8.80
CA ASN A 90 2.62 0.42 -10.09
C ASN A 90 3.41 1.53 -10.80
N GLY A 91 4.69 1.70 -10.46
CA GLY A 91 5.57 2.72 -11.02
C GLY A 91 6.97 2.18 -11.31
N ALA A 92 7.89 3.08 -11.67
CA ALA A 92 9.29 2.72 -11.88
C ALA A 92 9.94 2.22 -10.57
N ALA A 93 10.99 1.43 -10.72
CA ALA A 93 11.84 0.96 -9.62
C ALA A 93 12.82 2.04 -9.15
N ASP A 94 12.31 3.17 -8.66
CA ASP A 94 13.12 4.30 -8.19
C ASP A 94 13.28 4.34 -6.66
N ASP A 95 14.04 5.32 -6.19
CA ASP A 95 14.34 5.50 -4.76
C ASP A 95 13.07 5.76 -3.93
N ASP A 96 12.05 6.39 -4.50
CA ASP A 96 10.78 6.65 -3.81
C ASP A 96 9.95 5.37 -3.67
N ALA A 97 9.90 4.53 -4.70
CA ALA A 97 9.28 3.21 -4.62
C ALA A 97 9.99 2.32 -3.58
N ALA A 98 11.34 2.34 -3.57
CA ALA A 98 12.13 1.59 -2.60
C ALA A 98 11.87 2.09 -1.16
N ARG A 99 11.85 3.41 -0.96
CA ARG A 99 11.54 4.04 0.32
C ARG A 99 10.13 3.72 0.80
N ALA A 100 9.13 3.78 -0.08
CA ALA A 100 7.75 3.44 0.22
C ALA A 100 7.62 1.97 0.67
N LEU A 101 8.28 1.03 0.00
CA LEU A 101 8.32 -0.39 0.40
C LEU A 101 8.95 -0.60 1.78
N LEU A 102 10.07 0.06 2.06
CA LEU A 102 10.73 -0.03 3.37
C LEU A 102 9.90 0.58 4.49
N LEU A 103 9.19 1.68 4.23
CA LEU A 103 8.25 2.28 5.18
C LEU A 103 7.05 1.36 5.38
N ALA A 104 6.47 0.80 4.31
CA ALA A 104 5.36 -0.16 4.39
C ALA A 104 5.70 -1.35 5.29
N GLN A 105 6.91 -1.90 5.18
CA GLN A 105 7.38 -2.98 6.05
C GLN A 105 7.43 -2.57 7.53
N LYS A 106 7.76 -1.31 7.84
CA LYS A 106 7.74 -0.79 9.22
C LYS A 106 6.34 -0.44 9.71
N ARG A 107 5.42 -0.08 8.80
CA ARG A 107 4.04 0.29 9.11
C ARG A 107 3.11 -0.93 9.23
N ALA A 108 3.46 -2.05 8.61
CA ALA A 108 2.72 -3.30 8.71
C ALA A 108 2.92 -3.97 10.09
N GLY A 109 1.85 -4.04 10.87
CA GLY A 109 1.86 -4.67 12.19
C GLY A 109 1.88 -6.20 12.12
N ALA A 110 1.10 -6.79 11.20
CA ALA A 110 0.93 -8.23 11.07
C ALA A 110 1.21 -8.74 9.66
N LEU A 111 0.72 -8.05 8.63
CA LEU A 111 0.79 -8.50 7.24
C LEU A 111 1.20 -7.36 6.31
N LEU A 112 2.20 -7.63 5.47
CA LEU A 112 2.56 -6.82 4.32
C LEU A 112 2.27 -7.61 3.05
N ILE A 113 1.39 -7.11 2.20
CA ILE A 113 1.13 -7.64 0.86
C ILE A 113 1.81 -6.71 -0.14
N VAL A 114 2.59 -7.24 -1.08
CA VAL A 114 3.21 -6.45 -2.14
C VAL A 114 2.77 -7.00 -3.49
N CYS A 115 2.09 -6.16 -4.27
CA CYS A 115 1.58 -6.45 -5.60
C CYS A 115 2.51 -5.82 -6.63
N GLY A 116 3.16 -6.63 -7.48
CA GLY A 116 4.09 -6.12 -8.49
C GLY A 116 5.12 -7.15 -8.96
N ASP A 117 6.15 -6.69 -9.66
CA ASP A 117 7.19 -7.56 -10.21
C ASP A 117 8.04 -8.17 -9.06
N PRO A 118 8.04 -9.51 -8.89
CA PRO A 118 8.80 -10.15 -7.83
C PRO A 118 10.31 -9.89 -7.89
N GLN A 119 10.89 -9.70 -9.08
CA GLN A 119 12.32 -9.42 -9.22
C GLN A 119 12.66 -8.03 -8.65
N GLN A 120 11.84 -7.03 -8.98
CA GLN A 120 11.97 -5.68 -8.46
C GLN A 120 11.79 -5.65 -6.95
N ILE A 121 10.76 -6.33 -6.43
CA ILE A 121 10.44 -6.31 -5.00
C ILE A 121 11.52 -7.02 -4.19
N ASN A 122 11.99 -8.18 -4.62
CA ASN A 122 13.04 -8.93 -3.91
C ASN A 122 14.37 -8.17 -3.86
N THR A 123 14.69 -7.41 -4.92
CA THR A 123 15.87 -6.53 -4.95
C THR A 123 15.78 -5.46 -3.86
N VAL A 124 14.62 -4.83 -3.70
CA VAL A 124 14.39 -3.77 -2.70
C VAL A 124 14.35 -4.31 -1.27
N LEU A 125 13.66 -5.43 -1.04
CA LEU A 125 13.50 -6.00 0.30
C LEU A 125 14.76 -6.74 0.78
N GLY A 126 15.83 -6.78 -0.03
CA GLY A 126 17.07 -7.47 0.31
C GLY A 126 16.90 -9.00 0.42
N VAL A 127 15.85 -9.56 -0.18
CA VAL A 127 15.64 -11.00 -0.31
C VAL A 127 16.47 -11.47 -1.50
N GLY A 128 17.80 -11.45 -1.31
CA GLY A 128 18.75 -12.03 -2.25
C GLY A 128 18.68 -13.56 -2.22
N VAL A 129 18.72 -14.15 -3.41
CA VAL A 129 18.85 -15.59 -3.70
C VAL A 129 19.96 -16.24 -2.89
#